data_AF-A0A1G7HFA4-F1
#
_entry.id   AF-A0A1G7HFA4-F1
#
_cell.length_a   1.000
_cell.length_b   1.000
_cell.length_c   1.000
_cell.angle_alpha   90.00
_cell.angle_beta   90.00
_cell.angle_gamma   90.00
#
_symmetry.space_group_name_H-M   'P 1'
#
loop_
_entity.id
_entity.type
_entity.pdbx_description
1 polymer ?
#
loop_
_entity_poly.entity_id
_entity_poly.type
_entity_poly.pdbx_seq_one_letter_code
_entity_poly.pdbx_strand_id
1 'polypeptide(L)'
;MNRKMVLMKDLIQEITMGPFGSDIKVDSFIDDGVPVLNGSNINGVKLTEESFRYVSKEKAKFLKKANTKRGDIVITHRGTLGQISYIPENSKYDNYIIS
;
A
#
# COMPACT_ATOMS: atom_id res chain seq x y z
N MET A 1 -19.35 27.76 8.47
CA MET A 1 -19.04 26.31 8.31
C MET A 1 -18.57 25.78 9.67
N ASN A 2 -19.39 24.99 10.37
CA ASN A 2 -18.97 24.38 11.64
C ASN A 2 -18.06 23.19 11.35
N ARG A 3 -16.80 23.25 11.80
CA ARG A 3 -15.87 22.11 11.77
C ARG A 3 -15.89 21.43 13.12
N LYS A 4 -16.00 20.10 13.15
CA LYS A 4 -15.92 19.30 14.36
C LYS A 4 -14.60 18.53 14.35
N MET A 5 -13.86 18.59 15.46
CA MET A 5 -12.68 17.75 15.66
C MET A 5 -13.12 16.31 15.93
N VAL A 6 -12.49 15.36 15.26
CA VAL A 6 -12.76 13.91 15.39
C VAL A 6 -11.43 13.17 15.47
N LEU A 7 -11.41 12.03 16.17
CA LEU A 7 -10.22 11.19 16.20
C LEU A 7 -10.20 10.30 14.96
N MET A 8 -9.02 10.12 14.35
CA MET A 8 -8.87 9.26 13.18
C MET A 8 -9.36 7.83 13.41
N LYS A 9 -9.13 7.28 14.61
CA LYS A 9 -9.59 5.94 15.00
C LYS A 9 -11.12 5.76 14.92
N ASP A 10 -11.88 6.86 14.96
CA ASP A 10 -13.34 6.84 14.87
C ASP A 10 -13.81 6.85 13.40
N LEU A 11 -12.89 7.07 12.45
CA LEU A 11 -13.16 7.16 11.00
C LEU A 11 -12.56 6.01 10.19
N ILE A 12 -11.51 5.36 10.70
CA ILE A 12 -10.77 4.32 9.98
C ILE A 12 -10.86 2.99 10.71
N GLN A 13 -10.82 1.89 9.96
CA GLN A 13 -10.81 0.54 10.52
C GLN A 13 -9.42 0.15 11.05
N GLU A 14 -8.36 0.56 10.34
CA GLU A 14 -6.98 0.22 10.67
C GLU A 14 -6.04 1.33 10.18
N ILE A 15 -4.92 1.50 10.88
CA ILE A 15 -3.74 2.21 10.39
C ILE A 15 -2.54 1.28 10.56
N THR A 16 -1.88 0.99 9.46
CA THR A 16 -0.69 0.14 9.44
C THR A 16 0.38 0.81 8.58
N MET A 17 1.58 0.27 8.66
CA MET A 17 2.66 0.64 7.77
C MET A 17 3.38 -0.60 7.28
N GLY A 18 4.08 -0.44 6.16
CA GLY A 18 4.89 -1.50 5.57
C GLY A 18 5.91 -2.05 6.55
N PRO A 19 6.43 -3.25 6.28
CA PRO A 19 7.29 -3.95 7.22
C PRO A 19 8.60 -3.17 7.40
N PHE A 20 9.07 -3.07 8.64
CA PHE A 20 10.29 -2.34 8.95
C PHE A 20 11.53 -3.22 8.76
N GLY A 21 12.33 -2.88 7.74
CA GLY A 21 13.66 -3.45 7.54
C GLY A 21 13.66 -4.86 6.96
N SER A 22 14.26 -5.03 5.78
CA SER A 22 14.66 -6.33 5.18
C SER A 22 13.63 -7.46 5.07
N ASP A 23 12.38 -7.28 5.48
CA ASP A 23 11.34 -8.32 5.37
C ASP A 23 10.93 -8.54 3.91
N ILE A 24 11.11 -7.54 3.04
CA ILE A 24 11.08 -7.69 1.59
C ILE A 24 12.49 -7.45 1.08
N LYS A 25 13.21 -8.54 0.78
CA LYS A 25 14.54 -8.47 0.17
C LYS A 25 14.43 -8.50 -1.35
N VAL A 26 15.50 -8.08 -2.02
CA VAL A 26 15.58 -8.12 -3.50
C VAL A 26 15.38 -9.54 -4.06
N ASP A 27 15.79 -10.57 -3.31
CA ASP A 27 15.60 -12.00 -3.66
C ASP A 27 14.19 -12.53 -3.43
N SER A 28 13.33 -11.77 -2.74
CA SER A 28 11.94 -12.15 -2.48
C SER A 28 11.03 -11.85 -3.67
N PHE A 29 11.54 -11.13 -4.66
CA PHE A 29 10.78 -10.74 -5.82
C PHE A 29 10.83 -11.80 -6.91
N ILE A 30 9.66 -12.04 -7.50
CA ILE A 30 9.42 -13.02 -8.56
C ILE A 30 8.71 -12.35 -9.73
N ASP A 31 8.58 -13.07 -10.85
CA ASP A 31 8.05 -12.52 -12.10
C ASP A 31 6.53 -12.28 -12.07
N ASP A 32 5.78 -13.04 -11.26
CA ASP A 32 4.33 -12.92 -11.10
C ASP A 32 3.91 -13.25 -9.65
N GLY A 33 2.86 -12.61 -9.14
CA GLY A 33 2.35 -12.87 -7.80
C GLY A 33 1.52 -11.73 -7.26
N VAL A 34 1.71 -11.42 -5.96
CA VAL A 34 1.03 -10.29 -5.32
C VAL A 34 1.85 -9.03 -5.58
N PRO A 35 1.25 -7.97 -6.17
CA PRO A 35 1.97 -6.75 -6.53
C PRO A 35 2.45 -5.99 -5.29
N VAL A 36 3.67 -5.47 -5.35
CA VAL A 36 4.27 -4.64 -4.30
C VAL A 36 4.25 -3.18 -4.73
N LEU A 37 3.60 -2.34 -3.92
CA LEU A 37 3.57 -0.89 -4.08
C LEU A 37 4.87 -0.27 -3.56
N ASN A 38 5.36 0.71 -4.30
CA ASN A 38 6.40 1.62 -3.85
C ASN A 38 6.04 3.07 -4.21
N GLY A 39 6.92 4.03 -3.93
CA GLY A 39 6.67 5.45 -4.18
C GLY A 39 6.29 5.80 -5.62
N SER A 40 6.75 5.03 -6.63
CA SER A 40 6.36 5.27 -8.02
C SER A 40 4.88 4.97 -8.29
N ASN A 41 4.24 4.13 -7.48
CA ASN A 41 2.81 3.84 -7.59
C ASN A 41 1.94 4.92 -6.92
N ILE A 42 2.54 5.76 -6.06
CA ILE A 42 1.85 6.74 -5.21
C ILE A 42 2.22 8.14 -5.72
N ASN A 43 1.81 8.49 -6.93
CA ASN A 43 2.23 9.73 -7.61
C ASN A 43 1.07 10.62 -8.08
N GLY A 44 -0.17 10.28 -7.73
CA GLY A 44 -1.37 11.03 -8.07
C GLY A 44 -2.51 10.77 -7.09
N VAL A 45 -3.70 11.30 -7.36
CA VAL A 45 -4.87 11.09 -6.48
C VAL A 45 -5.28 9.62 -6.43
N LYS A 46 -5.19 8.92 -7.57
CA LYS A 46 -5.44 7.47 -7.70
C LYS A 46 -4.11 6.72 -7.73
N LEU A 47 -4.11 5.48 -7.25
CA LEU A 47 -2.99 4.57 -7.40
C LEU A 47 -2.59 4.39 -8.89
N THR A 48 -1.30 4.48 -9.16
CA THR A 48 -0.72 4.27 -10.50
C THR A 48 -0.24 2.83 -10.66
N GLU A 49 -0.76 2.13 -11.66
CA GLU A 49 -0.58 0.69 -11.87
C GLU A 49 0.21 0.36 -13.15
N GLU A 50 1.23 1.15 -13.46
CA GLU A 50 2.06 0.99 -14.67
C GLU A 50 3.04 -0.17 -14.57
N SER A 51 3.69 -0.35 -13.41
CA SER A 51 4.64 -1.42 -13.17
C SER A 51 4.64 -1.85 -11.71
N PHE A 52 4.97 -3.11 -11.49
CA PHE A 52 5.08 -3.73 -10.18
C PHE A 52 6.28 -4.65 -10.12
N ARG A 53 6.78 -4.85 -8.91
CA ARG A 53 7.48 -6.08 -8.55
C ARG A 53 6.49 -6.98 -7.81
N TYR A 54 6.73 -8.29 -7.80
CA TYR A 54 5.81 -9.23 -7.20
C TYR A 54 6.47 -10.05 -6.11
N VAL A 55 5.70 -10.44 -5.10
CA VAL A 55 6.10 -11.46 -4.12
C VAL A 55 5.17 -12.66 -4.22
N SER A 56 5.62 -13.82 -3.75
CA SER A 56 4.76 -15.01 -3.70
C SER A 56 3.55 -14.80 -2.79
N LYS A 57 2.46 -15.54 -3.03
CA LYS A 57 1.27 -15.51 -2.16
C LYS A 57 1.60 -15.87 -0.71
N GLU A 58 2.53 -16.80 -0.51
CA GLU A 58 3.01 -17.20 0.83
C GLU A 58 3.73 -16.04 1.53
N LYS A 59 4.60 -15.33 0.80
CA LYS A 59 5.29 -14.16 1.34
C LYS A 59 4.32 -13.03 1.65
N ALA A 60 3.35 -12.76 0.77
CA ALA A 60 2.28 -11.80 1.03
C ALA A 60 1.46 -12.15 2.29
N LYS A 61 1.15 -13.44 2.49
CA LYS A 61 0.46 -13.93 3.70
C LYS A 61 1.30 -13.74 4.97
N PHE A 62 2.61 -13.96 4.88
CA PHE A 62 3.55 -13.66 5.98
C PHE A 62 3.56 -12.16 6.31
N LEU A 63 3.50 -11.31 5.29
CA LEU A 63 3.49 -9.84 5.38
C LEU A 63 2.10 -9.26 5.64
N LYS A 64 1.24 -9.95 6.41
CA LYS A 64 -0.18 -9.57 6.59
C LYS A 64 -0.43 -8.10 6.99
N LYS A 65 0.48 -7.48 7.77
CA LYS A 65 0.36 -6.08 8.20
C LYS A 65 0.66 -5.06 7.09
N ALA A 66 1.28 -5.51 6.01
CA ALA A 66 1.61 -4.70 4.85
C ALA A 66 0.62 -4.92 3.70
N ASN A 67 -0.46 -5.68 3.93
CA ASN A 67 -1.48 -5.88 2.93
C ASN A 67 -2.40 -4.66 2.87
N THR A 68 -2.69 -4.19 1.66
CA THR A 68 -3.62 -3.10 1.39
C THR A 68 -4.53 -3.48 0.23
N LYS A 69 -5.74 -2.94 0.21
CA LYS A 69 -6.81 -3.32 -0.71
C LYS A 69 -7.56 -2.11 -1.25
N ARG A 70 -8.47 -2.36 -2.17
CA ARG A 70 -9.41 -1.36 -2.68
C ARG A 70 -10.10 -0.59 -1.55
N GLY A 71 -10.21 0.72 -1.76
CA GLY A 71 -10.76 1.66 -0.78
C GLY A 71 -9.74 2.20 0.23
N ASP A 72 -8.56 1.59 0.37
CA ASP A 72 -7.53 2.09 1.27
C ASP A 72 -6.86 3.37 0.71
N ILE A 73 -6.32 4.17 1.64
CA ILE A 73 -5.48 5.33 1.35
C ILE A 73 -4.04 4.98 1.72
N VAL A 74 -3.14 5.15 0.77
CA VAL A 74 -1.70 4.87 0.92
C VAL A 74 -0.93 6.18 0.94
N ILE A 75 0.02 6.29 1.87
CA ILE A 75 0.80 7.50 2.11
C ILE A 75 2.29 7.14 2.12
N THR A 76 3.12 7.91 1.44
CA THR A 76 4.57 7.77 1.53
C THR A 76 5.09 8.35 2.84
N HIS A 77 5.77 7.52 3.64
CA HIS A 77 6.42 7.94 4.90
C HIS A 77 7.95 8.02 4.80
N ARG A 78 8.54 7.52 3.70
CA ARG A 78 9.98 7.60 3.39
C ARG A 78 10.20 7.87 1.90
N GLY A 79 11.40 8.34 1.55
CA GLY A 79 11.70 8.80 0.19
C GLY A 79 11.04 10.15 -0.07
N THR A 80 10.27 10.26 -1.15
CA THR A 80 9.45 11.44 -1.42
C THR A 80 8.27 11.47 -0.44
N LEU A 81 8.29 12.38 0.52
CA LEU A 81 7.30 12.45 1.60
C LEU A 81 6.00 13.14 1.18
N GLY A 82 4.90 12.70 1.77
CA GLY A 82 3.60 13.39 1.67
C GLY A 82 2.83 13.12 0.39
N GLN A 83 3.23 12.11 -0.40
CA GLN A 83 2.42 11.64 -1.51
C GLN A 83 1.29 10.76 -0.97
N ILE A 84 0.08 10.96 -1.49
CA ILE A 84 -1.14 10.32 -1.01
C ILE A 84 -1.93 9.86 -2.23
N SER A 85 -2.31 8.59 -2.24
CA SER A 85 -3.17 8.00 -3.27
C SER A 85 -4.20 7.07 -2.63
N TYR A 86 -5.39 6.99 -3.20
CA TYR A 86 -6.35 5.93 -2.83
C TYR A 86 -6.30 4.78 -3.84
N ILE A 87 -6.64 3.57 -3.39
CA ILE A 87 -6.74 2.37 -4.25
C ILE A 87 -8.16 2.27 -4.82
N PRO A 88 -8.37 2.44 -6.14
CA PRO A 88 -9.72 2.43 -6.71
C PRO A 88 -10.41 1.08 -6.66
N GLU A 89 -11.74 1.06 -6.56
CA GLU A 89 -12.54 -0.18 -6.60
C GLU A 89 -12.38 -0.99 -7.90
N ASN A 90 -11.90 -0.36 -8.96
CA ASN A 90 -11.61 -0.98 -10.25
C ASN A 90 -10.11 -1.16 -10.53
N SER A 91 -9.27 -1.16 -9.48
CA SER A 91 -7.83 -1.40 -9.59
C SER A 91 -7.52 -2.78 -10.19
N LYS A 92 -6.36 -2.97 -10.84
CA LYS A 92 -6.02 -4.21 -11.54
C LYS A 92 -5.98 -5.44 -10.63
N TYR A 93 -5.66 -5.26 -9.35
CA TYR A 93 -5.59 -6.32 -8.35
C TYR A 93 -6.49 -5.99 -7.16
N ASP A 94 -7.01 -7.02 -6.49
CA ASP A 94 -7.86 -6.83 -5.30
C ASP A 94 -7.03 -6.40 -4.07
N ASN A 95 -5.76 -6.82 -4.02
CA ASN A 95 -4.85 -6.57 -2.90
C ASN A 95 -3.40 -6.40 -3.37
N TYR A 96 -2.65 -5.63 -2.60
CA TYR A 96 -1.26 -5.25 -2.83
C TYR A 96 -0.48 -5.36 -1.52
N ILE A 97 0.84 -5.40 -1.62
CA ILE A 97 1.75 -5.27 -0.47
C ILE A 97 2.40 -3.89 -0.51
N ILE A 98 2.38 -3.15 0.60
CA ILE A 98 3.15 -1.90 0.73
C ILE A 98 4.59 -2.20 1.19
N SER A 99 5.56 -1.55 0.54
CA SER A 99 6.99 -1.60 0.89
C SER A 99 7.45 -0.35 1.63
#